data_AF-A0A538QX10-F1
#
_entry.id   AF-A0A538QX10-F1
#
_cell.length_a   1.000
_cell.length_b   1.000
_cell.length_c   1.000
_cell.angle_alpha   90.00
_cell.angle_beta   90.00
_cell.angle_gamma   90.00
#
_symmetry.space_group_name_H-M   'P 1'
#
loop_
_entity.id
_entity.type
_entity.pdbx_description
1 polymer ?
#
loop_
_entity_poly.entity_id
_entity_poly.type
_entity_poly.pdbx_seq_one_letter_code
_entity_poly.pdbx_strand_id
1 'polypeptide(L)'
;MRREFLLVHGMSHGGWAWDLLRRCLERDGHRVVAPAGPGARAVADAAIQAELSRAILVGHSMAGLVIPAVAARDAAVTPPRGAEYAARLGVTPIDLDCAHNPMLSAVEELADVLLGL
;
A
#
# COMPACT_ATOMS: atom_id res chain seq x y z
N MET A 1 -6.40 -16.19 -9.59
CA MET A 1 -7.63 -15.78 -8.86
C MET A 1 -7.68 -14.27 -8.85
N ARG A 2 -8.79 -13.66 -9.28
CA ARG A 2 -8.95 -12.20 -9.23
C ARG A 2 -8.99 -11.72 -7.77
N ARG A 3 -8.26 -10.64 -7.46
CA ARG A 3 -8.22 -9.99 -6.14
C ARG A 3 -8.59 -8.52 -6.27
N GLU A 4 -9.00 -7.90 -5.17
CA GLU A 4 -9.27 -6.47 -5.10
C GLU A 4 -8.24 -5.80 -4.18
N PHE A 5 -7.73 -4.65 -4.58
CA PHE A 5 -6.74 -3.87 -3.84
C PHE A 5 -7.26 -2.47 -3.57
N LEU A 6 -7.11 -1.99 -2.33
CA LEU A 6 -7.40 -0.62 -1.94
C LEU A 6 -6.10 0.06 -1.50
N LEU A 7 -5.61 0.98 -2.32
CA LEU A 7 -4.28 1.58 -2.17
C LEU A 7 -4.40 2.99 -1.57
N VAL A 8 -3.87 3.17 -0.36
CA VAL A 8 -4.01 4.39 0.43
C VAL A 8 -2.67 5.13 0.46
N HIS A 9 -2.65 6.33 -0.11
CA HIS A 9 -1.45 7.16 -0.17
C HIS A 9 -1.13 7.85 1.16
N GLY A 10 0.15 8.16 1.38
CA GLY A 10 0.62 8.96 2.51
C GLY A 10 0.48 10.47 2.28
N MET A 11 1.07 11.26 3.19
CA MET A 11 1.19 12.71 3.03
C MET A 11 1.92 13.09 1.73
N SER A 12 1.53 14.23 1.16
CA SER A 12 2.11 14.79 -0.08
C SER A 12 1.94 13.94 -1.35
N HIS A 13 1.11 12.90 -1.30
CA HIS A 13 0.74 12.07 -2.44
C HIS A 13 -0.78 12.11 -2.67
N GLY A 14 -1.22 11.57 -3.80
CA GLY A 14 -2.62 11.27 -4.10
C GLY A 14 -2.73 9.87 -4.72
N GLY A 15 -3.94 9.48 -5.14
CA GLY A 15 -4.18 8.19 -5.80
C GLY A 15 -3.29 7.92 -7.02
N TRP A 16 -2.82 8.98 -7.69
CA TRP A 16 -1.89 8.94 -8.83
C TRP A 16 -0.54 8.28 -8.50
N ALA A 17 -0.10 8.32 -7.24
CA ALA A 17 1.18 7.73 -6.83
C ALA A 17 1.20 6.21 -7.04
N TRP A 18 0.01 5.59 -7.10
CA TRP A 18 -0.17 4.17 -7.29
C TRP A 18 -0.34 3.77 -8.75
N ASP A 19 -0.31 4.69 -9.71
CA ASP A 19 -0.68 4.39 -11.09
C ASP A 19 0.20 3.32 -11.75
N LEU A 20 1.49 3.25 -11.39
CA LEU A 20 2.40 2.21 -11.88
C LEU A 20 2.01 0.84 -11.34
N LEU A 21 1.82 0.72 -10.02
CA LEU A 21 1.38 -0.52 -9.38
C LEU A 21 -0.02 -0.93 -9.83
N ARG A 22 -0.93 0.03 -9.98
CA ARG A 22 -2.28 -0.18 -10.49
C ARG A 22 -2.23 -0.87 -11.85
N ARG A 23 -1.49 -0.31 -12.81
CA ARG A 23 -1.33 -0.89 -14.15
C ARG A 23 -0.74 -2.30 -14.09
N CYS A 24 0.25 -2.52 -13.23
CA CYS A 24 0.86 -3.83 -13.04
C CYS A 24 -0.17 -4.87 -12.59
N LEU A 25 -0.90 -4.61 -11.50
CA LEU A 25 -1.90 -5.51 -10.93
C LEU A 25 -3.14 -5.69 -11.85
N GLU A 26 -3.59 -4.64 -12.52
CA GLU A 26 -4.73 -4.70 -13.45
C GLU A 26 -4.42 -5.52 -14.69
N ARG A 27 -3.18 -5.44 -15.21
CA ARG A 27 -2.71 -6.29 -16.32
C ARG A 27 -2.79 -7.78 -15.96
N ASP A 28 -2.60 -8.12 -14.70
CA ASP A 28 -2.67 -9.49 -14.19
C ASP A 28 -4.12 -9.89 -13.79
N GLY A 29 -5.11 -9.06 -14.12
CA GLY A 29 -6.54 -9.34 -13.97
C GLY A 29 -7.11 -9.01 -12.59
N HIS A 30 -6.37 -8.26 -11.76
CA HIS A 30 -6.83 -7.78 -10.47
C HIS A 30 -7.58 -6.45 -10.60
N ARG A 31 -8.39 -6.11 -9.59
CA ARG A 31 -9.08 -4.82 -9.52
C ARG A 31 -8.39 -3.95 -8.49
N VAL A 32 -8.16 -2.68 -8.83
CA VAL A 32 -7.44 -1.75 -7.96
C VAL A 32 -8.25 -0.48 -7.80
N VAL A 33 -8.36 0.00 -6.56
CA VAL A 33 -8.98 1.27 -6.20
C VAL A 33 -7.95 2.08 -5.43
N ALA A 34 -7.65 3.30 -5.88
CA ALA A 34 -6.78 4.21 -5.14
C ALA A 34 -7.51 5.55 -4.97
N PRO A 35 -7.99 5.88 -3.75
CA PRO A 35 -8.68 7.14 -3.49
C PRO A 35 -7.76 8.34 -3.80
N ALA A 36 -8.33 9.40 -4.35
CA ALA A 36 -7.58 10.63 -4.63
C ALA A 36 -7.33 11.48 -3.38
N GLY A 37 -8.25 11.40 -2.41
CA GLY A 37 -8.23 12.17 -1.17
C GLY A 37 -7.63 11.40 0.00
N PRO A 38 -7.00 12.09 0.97
CA PRO A 38 -6.41 11.46 2.15
C PRO A 38 -7.46 11.09 3.21
N GLY A 39 -7.08 10.17 4.10
CA GLY A 39 -7.79 9.91 5.36
C GLY A 39 -8.90 8.85 5.28
N ALA A 40 -9.32 8.37 6.45
CA ALA A 40 -10.21 7.22 6.59
C ALA A 40 -11.56 7.39 5.90
N ARG A 41 -12.12 8.62 5.88
CA ARG A 41 -13.41 8.89 5.24
C ARG A 41 -13.33 8.69 3.73
N ALA A 42 -12.32 9.24 3.07
CA ALA A 42 -12.14 9.08 1.62
C ALA A 42 -11.88 7.62 1.23
N VAL A 43 -11.14 6.88 2.06
CA VAL A 43 -10.90 5.44 1.88
C VAL A 43 -12.21 4.64 1.99
N ALA A 44 -13.02 4.91 3.02
CA ALA A 44 -14.31 4.25 3.21
C ALA A 44 -15.30 4.58 2.08
N ASP A 45 -15.42 5.85 1.70
CA ASP A 45 -16.31 6.28 0.61
C ASP A 45 -15.90 5.62 -0.71
N ALA A 46 -14.60 5.55 -1.02
CA ALA A 46 -14.10 4.87 -2.21
C ALA A 46 -14.35 3.35 -2.18
N ALA A 47 -14.19 2.71 -1.02
CA ALA A 47 -14.49 1.29 -0.86
C ALA A 47 -15.97 0.98 -1.08
N ILE A 48 -16.86 1.82 -0.54
CA ILE A 48 -18.31 1.71 -0.70
C ILE A 48 -18.71 1.94 -2.16
N GLN A 49 -18.22 3.02 -2.79
CA GLN A 49 -18.49 3.34 -4.19
C GLN A 49 -18.01 2.24 -5.15
N ALA A 50 -16.89 1.60 -4.80
CA ALA A 50 -16.36 0.47 -5.55
C ALA A 50 -17.00 -0.86 -5.14
N GLU A 51 -17.91 -0.91 -4.17
CA GLU A 51 -18.54 -2.15 -3.68
C GLU A 51 -17.52 -3.21 -3.23
N LEU A 52 -16.42 -2.78 -2.60
CA LEU A 52 -15.38 -3.68 -2.10
C LEU A 52 -15.89 -4.42 -0.84
N SER A 53 -15.74 -5.73 -0.82
CA SER A 53 -16.14 -6.57 0.32
C SER A 53 -14.97 -7.34 0.95
N ARG A 54 -13.93 -7.67 0.16
CA ARG A 54 -12.74 -8.41 0.60
C ARG A 54 -11.47 -7.92 -0.09
N ALA A 55 -11.21 -6.61 0.01
CA ALA A 55 -10.02 -6.01 -0.58
C ALA A 55 -8.77 -6.17 0.32
N ILE A 56 -7.61 -6.31 -0.33
CA ILE A 56 -6.30 -6.15 0.30
C ILE A 56 -6.06 -4.65 0.42
N LEU A 57 -5.98 -4.15 1.66
CA LEU A 57 -5.72 -2.75 1.95
C LEU A 57 -4.20 -2.54 2.06
N VAL A 58 -3.67 -1.57 1.32
CA VAL A 58 -2.23 -1.25 1.29
C VAL A 58 -2.05 0.22 1.63
N GLY A 59 -1.28 0.52 2.67
CA GLY A 59 -1.00 1.89 3.11
C GLY A 59 0.46 2.26 2.88
N HIS A 60 0.72 3.47 2.38
CA HIS A 60 2.07 4.04 2.26
C HIS A 60 2.33 5.13 3.31
N SER A 61 3.49 5.08 3.97
CA SER A 61 3.99 6.14 4.86
C SER A 61 2.99 6.41 5.99
N MET A 62 2.45 7.63 6.13
CA MET A 62 1.43 7.92 7.14
C MET A 62 0.18 7.03 7.03
N ALA A 63 -0.16 6.53 5.83
CA ALA A 63 -1.21 5.52 5.68
C ALA A 63 -0.75 4.11 6.09
N GLY A 64 0.55 3.81 5.95
CA GLY A 64 1.18 2.57 6.43
C GLY A 64 1.36 2.50 7.95
N LEU A 65 1.20 3.61 8.68
CA LEU A 65 1.05 3.56 10.15
C LEU A 65 -0.19 2.77 10.60
N VAL A 66 -1.14 2.57 9.69
CA VAL A 66 -2.34 1.74 9.89
C VAL A 66 -2.12 0.32 9.35
N ILE A 67 -1.16 0.09 8.44
CA ILE A 67 -0.87 -1.20 7.79
C ILE A 67 0.64 -1.36 7.57
N PRO A 68 1.30 -2.29 8.26
CA PRO A 68 2.75 -2.38 8.31
C PRO A 68 3.37 -2.77 6.95
N ALA A 69 4.32 -1.96 6.48
CA ALA A 69 5.34 -2.39 5.51
C ALA A 69 6.63 -1.62 5.86
N VAL A 70 7.79 -2.26 5.73
CA VAL A 70 9.08 -1.65 6.08
C VAL A 70 9.92 -1.54 4.81
N ALA A 71 10.20 -0.30 4.39
CA ALA A 71 11.16 -0.04 3.33
C ALA A 71 12.57 0.02 3.96
N ALA A 72 13.43 -0.92 3.58
CA ALA A 72 14.72 -1.15 4.25
C ALA A 72 15.68 0.06 4.16
N ARG A 73 15.48 0.95 3.16
CA ARG A 73 16.29 2.15 2.95
C ARG A 73 15.52 3.45 3.20
N ASP A 74 14.45 3.38 3.99
CA ASP A 74 13.59 4.51 4.27
C ASP A 74 14.22 5.49 5.27
N ALA A 75 14.36 6.74 4.85
CA ALA A 75 14.86 7.84 5.67
C ALA A 75 13.74 8.60 6.41
N ALA A 76 12.49 8.48 5.98
CA ALA A 76 11.33 9.16 6.56
C ALA A 76 10.65 8.33 7.65
N VAL A 77 10.49 7.03 7.43
CA VAL A 77 10.11 6.04 8.46
C VAL A 77 11.22 5.01 8.56
N THR A 78 12.19 5.26 9.43
CA THR A 78 13.36 4.38 9.54
C THR A 78 12.94 2.93 9.85
N PRO A 79 13.70 1.92 9.38
CA PRO A 79 13.34 0.52 9.60
C PRO A 79 13.08 0.14 11.07
N PRO A 80 13.87 0.61 12.06
CA PRO A 80 13.57 0.36 13.47
C PRO A 80 12.20 0.90 13.92
N ARG A 81 11.80 2.06 13.39
CA ARG A 81 10.51 2.68 13.70
C ARG A 81 9.35 1.95 13.02
N GLY A 82 9.55 1.48 11.79
CA GLY A 82 8.60 0.61 11.10
C GLY A 82 8.38 -0.72 11.83
N ALA A 83 9.46 -1.34 12.31
CA ALA A 83 9.41 -2.56 13.11
C ALA A 83 8.68 -2.35 14.46
N GLU A 84 8.88 -1.21 15.12
CA GLU A 84 8.13 -0.85 16.34
C GLU A 84 6.62 -0.80 16.08
N TYR A 85 6.20 -0.18 14.97
CA TYR A 85 4.78 -0.13 14.62
C TYR A 85 4.20 -1.51 14.33
N ALA A 86 4.93 -2.34 13.60
CA ALA A 86 4.51 -3.71 13.32
C ALA A 86 4.36 -4.54 14.61
N ALA A 87 5.30 -4.40 15.55
CA ALA A 87 5.24 -5.05 16.85
C ALA A 87 4.01 -4.59 17.68
N ARG A 88 3.71 -3.29 17.69
CA ARG A 88 2.54 -2.74 18.39
C ARG A 88 1.21 -3.19 17.79
N LEU A 89 1.19 -3.46 16.49
CA LEU A 89 0.01 -3.93 15.76
C LEU A 89 -0.12 -5.46 15.74
N GLY A 90 0.87 -6.22 16.25
CA GLY A 90 0.83 -7.69 16.30
C GLY A 90 0.94 -8.36 14.92
N VAL A 91 1.64 -7.71 14.00
CA VAL A 91 1.69 -8.04 12.57
C VAL A 91 3.14 -8.25 12.14
N THR A 92 3.38 -9.23 11.27
CA THR A 92 4.72 -9.46 10.70
C THR A 92 4.94 -8.47 9.56
N PRO A 93 5.91 -7.55 9.65
CA PRO A 93 6.22 -6.65 8.54
C PRO A 93 6.86 -7.44 7.40
N ILE A 94 6.67 -6.95 6.18
CA ILE A 94 7.41 -7.41 5.00
C ILE A 94 8.44 -6.32 4.69
N ASP A 95 9.70 -6.73 4.62
CA ASP A 95 10.83 -5.87 4.25
C ASP A 95 10.97 -5.81 2.73
N LEU A 96 11.04 -4.61 2.17
CA LEU A 96 11.29 -4.35 0.75
C LEU A 96 12.63 -3.61 0.60
N ASP A 97 13.51 -4.04 -0.31
CA ASP A 97 14.81 -3.38 -0.53
C ASP A 97 14.70 -2.13 -1.40
N CYS A 98 13.93 -1.14 -0.91
CA CYS A 98 13.62 0.08 -1.65
C CYS A 98 13.74 1.34 -0.78
N ALA A 99 13.78 2.49 -1.45
CA ALA A 99 13.59 3.79 -0.83
C ALA A 99 12.11 4.02 -0.43
N HIS A 100 11.81 5.13 0.25
CA HIS A 100 10.50 5.44 0.88
C HIS A 100 9.26 5.21 -0.02
N ASN A 101 9.39 5.34 -1.34
CA ASN A 101 8.29 5.28 -2.30
C ASN A 101 8.32 3.99 -3.15
N PRO A 102 8.06 2.79 -2.60
CA PRO A 102 8.13 1.52 -3.35
C PRO A 102 7.18 1.48 -4.55
N MET A 103 6.04 2.17 -4.48
CA MET A 103 5.08 2.26 -5.57
C MET A 103 5.60 2.98 -6.82
N LEU A 104 6.73 3.67 -6.70
CA LEU A 104 7.40 4.37 -7.79
C LEU A 104 8.73 3.71 -8.17
N SER A 105 9.46 3.13 -7.19
CA SER A 105 10.83 2.64 -7.39
C SER A 105 10.98 1.11 -7.37
N ALA A 106 10.01 0.37 -6.84
CA ALA A 106 10.05 -1.08 -6.65
C ALA A 106 8.69 -1.72 -6.97
N VAL A 107 8.12 -1.33 -8.11
CA VAL A 107 6.73 -1.67 -8.49
C VAL A 107 6.51 -3.18 -8.61
N GLU A 108 7.45 -3.89 -9.24
CA GLU A 108 7.37 -5.33 -9.49
C GLU A 108 7.51 -6.13 -8.19
N GLU A 109 8.55 -5.84 -7.40
CA GLU A 109 8.76 -6.47 -6.09
C GLU A 109 7.58 -6.24 -5.15
N LEU A 110 7.03 -5.02 -5.13
CA LEU A 110 5.83 -4.72 -4.36
C LEU A 110 4.60 -5.50 -4.87
N ALA A 111 4.46 -5.71 -6.17
CA ALA A 111 3.37 -6.52 -6.73
C ALA A 111 3.52 -7.99 -6.34
N ASP A 112 4.73 -8.56 -6.42
CA ASP A 112 5.02 -9.95 -6.04
C ASP A 112 4.64 -10.21 -4.57
N VAL A 113 5.05 -9.32 -3.68
CA VAL A 113 4.69 -9.36 -2.25
C VAL A 113 3.17 -9.34 -2.05
N LEU A 114 2.45 -8.47 -2.77
CA LEU A 114 0.99 -8.37 -2.67
C LEU A 114 0.25 -9.59 -3.23
N LEU A 115 0.87 -10.29 -4.17
CA LEU A 115 0.34 -11.50 -4.78
C LEU A 115 0.72 -12.78 -4.01
N GLY A 116 1.73 -12.68 -3.14
CA GLY A 116 2.29 -13.80 -2.37
C GLY A 116 3.13 -14.74 -3.25
N LEU A 117 3.88 -14.15 -4.20
CA LEU A 117 4.81 -14.84 -5.10
C LEU A 117 6.20 -14.96 -4.49
#